data_AF-A0A965MV59-F1
#
_entry.id   AF-A0A965MV59-F1
#
_cell.length_a   1.000
_cell.length_b   1.000
_cell.length_c   1.000
_cell.angle_alpha   90.00
_cell.angle_beta   90.00
_cell.angle_gamma   90.00
#
_symmetry.space_group_name_H-M   'P 1'
#
loop_
_entity.id
_entity.type
_entity.pdbx_description
1 polymer ?
#
loop_
_entity_poly.entity_id
_entity_poly.type
_entity_poly.pdbx_seq_one_letter_code
_entity_poly.pdbx_strand_id
1 'polypeptide(L)'
;MATPGDTSAAFCATLVDEWIRQGVAHAVVAPGSRSTPLAVAIARRPELSLHVFHDERSAGFAALGIGRASGVPAVLLCTSGTAAAHFVAPVVEANQSRVPMIVCTADRPPELRDVAAPQTIDQTKIFGSNVRWFQDPGVPSDDARHTWRSLARRALAASVGTRPGPVHLNLPFREPLLGEAGDLPADDGGRIVPATLGVDASSVARLVPMVSGKDGVIIAGRGATAEVLTLAESLGWPVFADATSGLRECHGNVVVGFDPVLRSARFTGNHLPSVIVRIGDPPASKVLAQWSVSTGARIIQVNDHESVVDPDHKVAV
;
A
#
# COMPACT_ATOMS: atom_id res chain seq x y z
N MET A 1 -25.57 32.08 -2.42
CA MET A 1 -25.44 30.64 -2.11
C MET A 1 -24.43 30.07 -3.08
N ALA A 2 -23.49 29.25 -2.61
CA ALA A 2 -22.55 28.55 -3.48
C ALA A 2 -23.33 27.65 -4.44
N THR A 3 -22.89 27.55 -5.70
CA THR A 3 -23.48 26.60 -6.64
C THR A 3 -23.03 25.17 -6.29
N PRO A 4 -23.74 24.11 -6.74
CA PRO A 4 -23.27 22.73 -6.57
C PRO A 4 -21.85 22.49 -7.10
N GLY A 5 -21.46 23.22 -8.15
CA GLY A 5 -20.10 23.20 -8.69
C GLY A 5 -19.08 23.82 -7.74
N ASP A 6 -19.39 24.96 -7.14
CA ASP A 6 -18.52 25.62 -6.15
C ASP A 6 -18.35 24.74 -4.90
N THR A 7 -19.42 24.13 -4.39
CA THR A 7 -19.34 23.20 -3.26
C THR A 7 -18.49 21.98 -3.60
N SER A 8 -18.62 21.42 -4.81
CA SER A 8 -17.79 20.30 -5.27
C SER A 8 -16.32 20.69 -5.42
N ALA A 9 -16.05 21.90 -5.94
CA ALA A 9 -14.69 22.44 -6.04
C ALA A 9 -14.07 22.66 -4.64
N ALA A 10 -14.82 23.22 -3.69
CA ALA A 10 -14.40 23.43 -2.31
C ALA A 10 -14.07 22.11 -1.61
N PHE A 11 -14.94 21.10 -1.80
CA PHE A 11 -14.74 19.76 -1.28
C PHE A 11 -13.46 19.13 -1.80
N CYS A 12 -13.28 19.08 -3.12
CA CYS A 12 -12.08 18.50 -3.72
C CYS A 12 -10.80 19.26 -3.34
N ALA A 13 -10.84 20.60 -3.34
CA ALA A 13 -9.72 21.42 -2.90
C ALA A 13 -9.36 21.16 -1.42
N THR A 14 -10.35 20.92 -0.56
CA THR A 14 -10.11 20.56 0.85
C THR A 14 -9.44 19.20 0.99
N LEU A 15 -9.89 18.18 0.24
CA LEU A 15 -9.26 16.86 0.28
C LEU A 15 -7.80 16.91 -0.18
N VAL A 16 -7.56 17.59 -1.31
CA VAL A 16 -6.21 17.74 -1.87
C VAL A 16 -5.31 18.54 -0.94
N ASP A 17 -5.80 19.64 -0.37
CA ASP A 17 -5.06 20.44 0.61
C ASP A 17 -4.64 19.60 1.82
N GLU A 18 -5.56 18.81 2.35
CA GLU A 18 -5.28 17.96 3.49
C GLU A 18 -4.27 16.86 3.13
N TRP A 19 -4.39 16.20 1.98
CA TRP A 19 -3.41 15.18 1.56
C TRP A 19 -2.00 15.76 1.38
N ILE A 20 -1.87 16.94 0.77
CA ILE A 20 -0.58 17.65 0.63
C ILE A 20 0.02 17.95 2.00
N ARG A 21 -0.80 18.48 2.93
CA ARG A 21 -0.35 18.75 4.31
C ARG A 21 0.24 17.50 4.96
N GLN A 22 -0.34 16.34 4.71
CA GLN A 22 0.11 15.07 5.28
C GLN A 22 1.24 14.38 4.48
N GLY A 23 1.79 15.04 3.47
CA GLY A 23 2.98 14.58 2.74
C GLY A 23 2.71 13.88 1.41
N VAL A 24 1.45 13.78 0.95
CA VAL A 24 1.17 13.27 -0.40
C VAL A 24 1.75 14.23 -1.44
N ALA A 25 2.60 13.69 -2.32
CA ALA A 25 3.34 14.48 -3.31
C ALA A 25 2.98 14.14 -4.77
N HIS A 26 2.18 13.09 -5.00
CA HIS A 26 1.89 12.59 -6.35
C HIS A 26 0.40 12.35 -6.56
N ALA A 27 -0.06 12.72 -7.75
CA ALA A 27 -1.38 12.37 -8.25
C ALA A 27 -1.29 11.82 -9.68
N VAL A 28 -1.94 10.68 -9.91
CA VAL A 28 -2.05 10.03 -11.21
C VAL A 28 -3.50 10.14 -11.68
N VAL A 29 -3.73 10.79 -12.80
CA VAL A 29 -5.07 11.13 -13.29
C VAL A 29 -5.33 10.49 -14.64
N ALA A 30 -6.39 9.68 -14.71
CA ALA A 30 -7.05 9.30 -15.94
C ALA A 30 -8.22 10.25 -16.22
N PRO A 31 -8.18 11.01 -17.32
CA PRO A 31 -9.09 12.13 -17.54
C PRO A 31 -10.53 11.68 -17.85
N GLY A 32 -11.51 12.48 -17.46
CA GLY A 32 -12.90 12.33 -17.89
C GLY A 32 -13.82 13.37 -17.25
N SER A 33 -15.03 13.53 -17.80
CA SER A 33 -15.91 14.63 -17.43
C SER A 33 -16.29 14.60 -15.94
N ARG A 34 -16.72 13.46 -15.39
CA ARG A 34 -17.22 13.40 -14.00
C ARG A 34 -16.13 13.65 -12.96
N SER A 35 -14.86 13.37 -13.27
CA SER A 35 -13.72 13.60 -12.39
C SER A 35 -13.19 15.03 -12.40
N THR A 36 -13.77 15.92 -13.22
CA THR A 36 -13.36 17.33 -13.36
C THR A 36 -13.15 18.05 -12.02
N PRO A 37 -14.05 17.99 -11.03
CA PRO A 37 -13.86 18.72 -9.77
C PRO A 37 -12.53 18.37 -9.07
N LEU A 38 -12.21 17.07 -8.97
CA LEU A 38 -10.99 16.61 -8.31
C LEU A 38 -9.75 16.79 -9.21
N ALA A 39 -9.87 16.56 -10.52
CA ALA A 39 -8.78 16.76 -11.46
C ALA A 39 -8.31 18.23 -11.48
N VAL A 40 -9.25 19.18 -11.47
CA VAL A 40 -8.94 20.62 -11.39
C VAL A 40 -8.34 20.98 -10.04
N ALA A 41 -8.87 20.44 -8.93
CA ALA A 41 -8.29 20.67 -7.60
C ALA A 41 -6.85 20.18 -7.50
N ILE A 42 -6.53 19.02 -8.09
CA ILE A 42 -5.16 18.49 -8.19
C ILE A 42 -4.30 19.41 -9.07
N ALA A 43 -4.77 19.77 -10.28
CA ALA A 43 -4.00 20.55 -11.24
C ALA A 43 -3.69 21.98 -10.75
N ARG A 44 -4.49 22.54 -9.84
CA ARG A 44 -4.26 23.86 -9.22
C ARG A 44 -3.20 23.83 -8.10
N ARG A 45 -2.64 22.67 -7.74
CA ARG A 45 -1.70 22.51 -6.64
C ARG A 45 -0.30 22.13 -7.15
N PRO A 46 0.62 23.10 -7.33
CA PRO A 46 1.98 22.83 -7.82
C PRO A 46 2.83 22.00 -6.86
N GLU A 47 2.38 21.82 -5.61
CA GLU A 47 3.01 20.94 -4.63
C GLU A 47 2.85 19.46 -4.98
N LEU A 48 1.90 19.12 -5.86
CA LEU A 48 1.71 17.76 -6.39
C LEU A 48 2.38 17.60 -7.76
N SER A 49 3.14 16.53 -7.91
CA SER A 49 3.53 16.02 -9.21
C SER A 49 2.32 15.32 -9.86
N LEU A 50 1.73 15.98 -10.87
CA LEU A 50 0.61 15.46 -11.65
C LEU A 50 1.09 14.61 -12.83
N HIS A 51 0.63 13.36 -12.89
CA HIS A 51 0.91 12.41 -13.98
C HIS A 51 -0.39 12.07 -14.69
N VAL A 52 -0.50 12.40 -15.98
CA VAL A 52 -1.73 12.14 -16.76
C VAL A 52 -1.54 10.90 -17.62
N PHE A 53 -2.48 9.95 -17.52
CA PHE A 53 -2.48 8.71 -18.30
C PHE A 53 -3.84 8.55 -18.99
N HIS A 54 -3.84 8.18 -20.27
CA HIS A 54 -5.08 7.91 -21.00
C HIS A 54 -5.65 6.52 -20.75
N ASP A 55 -4.81 5.56 -20.34
CA ASP A 55 -5.21 4.19 -19.99
C ASP A 55 -5.26 4.06 -18.47
N GLU A 56 -6.45 3.84 -17.91
CA GLU A 56 -6.67 3.73 -16.46
C GLU A 56 -5.87 2.58 -15.82
N ARG A 57 -5.74 1.45 -16.51
CA ARG A 57 -4.99 0.32 -15.96
C ARG A 57 -3.52 0.70 -15.78
N SER A 58 -2.95 1.38 -16.78
CA SER A 58 -1.58 1.90 -16.75
C SER A 58 -1.41 2.98 -15.67
N ALA A 59 -2.39 3.88 -15.56
CA ALA A 59 -2.45 4.88 -14.49
C ALA A 59 -2.38 4.22 -13.09
N GLY A 60 -3.14 3.15 -12.88
CA GLY A 60 -3.14 2.46 -11.60
C GLY A 60 -1.82 1.77 -11.28
N PHE A 61 -1.14 1.18 -12.26
CA PHE A 61 0.21 0.63 -12.05
C PHE A 61 1.28 1.70 -11.84
N ALA A 62 1.13 2.88 -12.44
CA ALA A 62 2.00 4.03 -12.17
C ALA A 62 1.83 4.52 -10.72
N ALA A 63 0.59 4.68 -10.25
CA ALA A 63 0.30 5.03 -8.85
C ALA A 63 0.87 3.99 -7.87
N LEU A 64 0.73 2.70 -8.20
CA LEU A 64 1.34 1.62 -7.44
C LEU A 64 2.86 1.73 -7.39
N GLY A 65 3.52 1.98 -8.53
CA GLY A 65 4.97 2.16 -8.58
C GLY A 65 5.45 3.32 -7.70
N ILE A 66 4.74 4.46 -7.75
CA ILE A 66 5.03 5.63 -6.92
C ILE A 66 4.87 5.29 -5.44
N GLY A 67 3.76 4.67 -5.04
CA GLY A 67 3.52 4.29 -3.65
C GLY A 67 4.57 3.30 -3.14
N ARG A 68 5.01 2.38 -4.01
CA ARG A 68 6.04 1.38 -3.69
C ARG A 68 7.42 2.01 -3.52
N ALA A 69 7.78 2.98 -4.35
CA ALA A 69 9.09 3.62 -4.31
C ALA A 69 9.22 4.65 -3.19
N SER A 70 8.15 5.38 -2.89
CA SER A 70 8.18 6.48 -1.92
C SER A 70 7.73 6.08 -0.50
N GLY A 71 6.99 4.99 -0.35
CA GLY A 71 6.32 4.64 0.91
C GLY A 71 5.13 5.56 1.27
N VAL A 72 4.83 6.55 0.42
CA VAL A 72 3.74 7.51 0.58
C VAL A 72 2.69 7.25 -0.51
N PRO A 73 1.38 7.24 -0.21
CA PRO A 73 0.38 6.95 -1.23
C PRO A 73 0.34 8.03 -2.31
N ALA A 74 0.23 7.59 -3.56
CA ALA A 74 -0.22 8.44 -4.65
C ALA A 74 -1.76 8.50 -4.69
N VAL A 75 -2.31 9.66 -5.04
CA VAL A 75 -3.74 9.78 -5.40
C VAL A 75 -3.92 9.24 -6.81
N LEU A 76 -4.83 8.28 -7.00
CA LEU A 76 -5.18 7.72 -8.31
C LEU A 76 -6.62 8.13 -8.64
N LEU A 77 -6.83 8.84 -9.74
CA LEU A 77 -8.14 9.39 -10.13
C LEU A 77 -8.61 8.86 -11.48
N CYS A 78 -9.88 8.45 -11.58
CA CYS A 78 -10.57 8.31 -12.86
C CYS A 78 -12.00 8.86 -12.81
N THR A 79 -12.62 8.98 -13.99
CA THR A 79 -14.05 9.29 -14.14
C THR A 79 -14.95 8.09 -13.80
N SER A 80 -16.27 8.27 -13.88
CA SER A 80 -17.26 7.23 -13.69
C SER A 80 -17.26 6.16 -14.78
N GLY A 81 -17.87 5.01 -14.47
CA GLY A 81 -18.10 3.93 -15.43
C GLY A 81 -16.96 2.90 -15.45
N THR A 82 -16.73 2.29 -16.60
CA THR A 82 -15.72 1.22 -16.77
C THR A 82 -14.28 1.68 -16.49
N ALA A 83 -14.02 2.99 -16.47
CA ALA A 83 -12.76 3.56 -16.01
C ALA A 83 -12.36 3.03 -14.61
N ALA A 84 -13.31 3.00 -13.66
CA ALA A 84 -13.08 2.46 -12.32
C ALA A 84 -12.74 0.95 -12.34
N ALA A 85 -13.34 0.18 -13.24
CA ALA A 85 -13.09 -1.26 -13.36
C ALA A 85 -11.66 -1.58 -13.83
N HIS A 86 -11.03 -0.69 -14.61
CA HIS A 86 -9.63 -0.85 -15.03
C HIS A 86 -8.63 -0.69 -13.89
N PHE A 87 -9.04 -0.12 -12.75
CA PHE A 87 -8.21 -0.06 -11.55
C PHE A 87 -8.21 -1.37 -10.73
N VAL A 88 -9.05 -2.37 -11.05
CA VAL A 88 -9.12 -3.61 -10.26
C VAL A 88 -7.76 -4.31 -10.16
N ALA A 89 -7.06 -4.51 -11.28
CA ALA A 89 -5.75 -5.18 -11.29
C ALA A 89 -4.69 -4.47 -10.42
N PRO A 90 -4.42 -3.16 -10.60
CA PRO A 90 -3.46 -2.46 -9.75
C PRO A 90 -3.91 -2.36 -8.28
N VAL A 91 -5.22 -2.29 -7.99
CA VAL A 91 -5.70 -2.31 -6.60
C VAL A 91 -5.47 -3.66 -5.94
N VAL A 92 -5.72 -4.77 -6.64
CA VAL A 92 -5.42 -6.12 -6.14
C VAL A 92 -3.93 -6.28 -5.87
N GLU A 93 -3.06 -5.81 -6.78
CA GLU A 93 -1.61 -5.87 -6.56
C GLU A 93 -1.19 -4.99 -5.38
N ALA A 94 -1.71 -3.76 -5.28
CA ALA A 94 -1.40 -2.87 -4.15
C ALA A 94 -1.84 -3.48 -2.80
N ASN A 95 -2.96 -4.21 -2.79
CA ASN A 95 -3.41 -4.95 -1.62
C ASN A 95 -2.40 -6.02 -1.19
N GLN A 96 -2.03 -6.90 -2.12
CA GLN A 96 -1.15 -8.05 -1.86
C GLN A 96 0.27 -7.60 -1.50
N SER A 97 0.77 -6.57 -2.20
CA SER A 97 2.10 -6.01 -2.01
C SER A 97 2.17 -4.94 -0.91
N ARG A 98 1.07 -4.69 -0.19
CA ARG A 98 0.99 -3.68 0.90
C ARG A 98 1.48 -2.30 0.45
N VAL A 99 1.09 -1.88 -0.75
CA VAL A 99 1.46 -0.58 -1.31
C VAL A 99 0.37 0.44 -0.96
N PRO A 100 0.70 1.54 -0.27
CA PRO A 100 -0.27 2.58 0.04
C PRO A 100 -0.74 3.28 -1.23
N MET A 101 -2.05 3.47 -1.39
CA MET A 101 -2.64 4.16 -2.55
C MET A 101 -4.00 4.76 -2.19
N ILE A 102 -4.30 5.98 -2.65
CA ILE A 102 -5.61 6.62 -2.46
C ILE A 102 -6.36 6.59 -3.79
N VAL A 103 -7.27 5.64 -3.97
CA VAL A 103 -8.05 5.48 -5.21
C VAL A 103 -9.31 6.33 -5.13
N CYS A 104 -9.48 7.24 -6.06
CA CYS A 104 -10.63 8.13 -6.18
C CYS A 104 -11.35 7.83 -7.50
N THR A 105 -12.59 7.36 -7.42
CA THR A 105 -13.45 7.19 -8.60
C THR A 105 -14.52 8.25 -8.55
N ALA A 106 -14.60 9.12 -9.56
CA ALA A 106 -15.74 10.02 -9.67
C ALA A 106 -17.00 9.23 -10.04
N ASP A 107 -18.16 9.68 -9.60
CA ASP A 107 -19.41 8.96 -9.79
C ASP A 107 -20.58 9.90 -10.09
N ARG A 108 -21.68 9.33 -10.57
CA ARG A 108 -22.96 10.03 -10.70
C ARG A 108 -23.63 10.22 -9.33
N PRO A 109 -24.42 11.29 -9.17
CA PRO A 109 -25.20 11.50 -7.95
C PRO A 109 -26.29 10.42 -7.83
N PRO A 110 -26.84 10.18 -6.61
CA PRO A 110 -27.77 9.09 -6.35
C PRO A 110 -28.95 9.01 -7.33
N GLU A 111 -29.51 10.14 -7.74
CA GLU A 111 -30.63 10.22 -8.69
C GLU A 111 -30.30 9.72 -10.12
N LEU A 112 -29.03 9.48 -10.44
CA LEU A 112 -28.56 9.00 -11.74
C LEU A 112 -27.87 7.62 -11.66
N ARG A 113 -27.93 6.95 -10.50
CA ARG A 113 -27.45 5.57 -10.32
C ARG A 113 -28.59 4.59 -10.61
N ASP A 114 -28.25 3.42 -11.15
CA ASP A 114 -29.19 2.31 -11.42
C ASP A 114 -30.40 2.64 -12.33
N VAL A 115 -30.29 3.72 -13.10
CA VAL A 115 -31.34 4.20 -14.04
C VAL A 115 -30.86 4.19 -15.49
N ALA A 116 -29.83 3.38 -15.80
CA ALA A 116 -29.19 3.31 -17.12
C ALA A 116 -28.68 4.68 -17.64
N ALA A 117 -28.32 5.59 -16.73
CA ALA A 117 -27.66 6.83 -17.11
C ALA A 117 -26.34 6.53 -17.82
N PRO A 118 -25.98 7.31 -18.86
CA PRO A 118 -24.77 7.05 -19.63
C PRO A 118 -23.53 7.18 -18.76
N GLN A 119 -22.62 6.21 -18.92
CA GLN A 119 -21.34 6.14 -18.23
C GLN A 119 -21.47 5.97 -16.71
N THR A 120 -22.46 5.18 -16.28
CA THR A 120 -22.72 4.79 -14.89
C THR A 120 -22.67 3.27 -14.74
N ILE A 121 -21.97 2.78 -13.72
CA ILE A 121 -21.99 1.39 -13.25
C ILE A 121 -22.14 1.40 -11.73
N ASP A 122 -22.40 0.26 -11.10
CA ASP A 122 -22.27 0.15 -9.65
C ASP A 122 -20.79 0.18 -9.24
N GLN A 123 -20.37 1.32 -8.68
CA GLN A 123 -19.01 1.51 -8.16
C GLN A 123 -18.90 1.17 -6.66
N THR A 124 -20.02 0.81 -6.02
CA THR A 124 -20.07 0.52 -4.58
C THR A 124 -19.25 -0.72 -4.27
N LYS A 125 -18.15 -0.56 -3.53
CA LYS A 125 -17.24 -1.65 -3.20
C LYS A 125 -16.79 -2.46 -4.43
N ILE A 126 -16.60 -1.81 -5.59
CA ILE A 126 -16.14 -2.45 -6.83
C ILE A 126 -14.82 -3.23 -6.66
N PHE A 127 -13.99 -2.84 -5.69
CA PHE A 127 -12.73 -3.52 -5.36
C PHE A 127 -12.87 -4.59 -4.25
N GLY A 128 -14.05 -4.76 -3.67
CA GLY A 128 -14.34 -5.73 -2.61
C GLY A 128 -13.43 -5.57 -1.39
N SER A 129 -12.89 -6.69 -0.91
CA SER A 129 -11.95 -6.75 0.22
C SER A 129 -10.51 -6.35 -0.14
N ASN A 130 -10.25 -5.91 -1.38
CA ASN A 130 -8.91 -5.50 -1.79
C ASN A 130 -8.51 -4.12 -1.31
N VAL A 131 -9.40 -3.38 -0.65
CA VAL A 131 -9.09 -2.06 -0.07
C VAL A 131 -9.10 -2.13 1.46
N ARG A 132 -8.23 -1.35 2.09
CA ARG A 132 -8.20 -1.19 3.56
C ARG A 132 -9.44 -0.47 4.07
N TRP A 133 -9.95 0.45 3.26
CA TRP A 133 -11.14 1.23 3.59
C TRP A 133 -11.84 1.68 2.30
N PHE A 134 -13.17 1.63 2.34
CA PHE A 134 -14.05 2.14 1.29
C PHE A 134 -14.96 3.21 1.90
N GLN A 135 -15.17 4.30 1.17
CA GLN A 135 -16.15 5.31 1.52
C GLN A 135 -16.83 5.91 0.29
N ASP A 136 -18.16 6.02 0.36
CA ASP A 136 -18.98 6.88 -0.49
C ASP A 136 -19.56 7.97 0.44
N PRO A 137 -19.03 9.21 0.43
CA PRO A 137 -19.47 10.26 1.33
C PRO A 137 -20.78 10.93 0.88
N GLY A 138 -21.37 10.53 -0.25
CA GLY A 138 -22.48 11.24 -0.87
C GLY A 138 -22.04 12.52 -1.61
N VAL A 139 -23.00 13.19 -2.23
CA VAL A 139 -22.75 14.43 -3.00
C VAL A 139 -22.29 15.52 -2.03
N PRO A 140 -21.19 16.24 -2.32
CA PRO A 140 -20.72 17.33 -1.47
C PRO A 140 -21.82 18.35 -1.14
N SER A 141 -21.97 18.67 0.14
CA SER A 141 -22.88 19.70 0.64
C SER A 141 -22.16 20.63 1.61
N ASP A 142 -22.56 21.90 1.64
CA ASP A 142 -21.94 22.88 2.54
C ASP A 142 -22.17 22.54 4.03
N ASP A 143 -23.30 21.89 4.35
CA ASP A 143 -23.59 21.43 5.72
C ASP A 143 -22.57 20.41 6.23
N ALA A 144 -21.96 19.63 5.33
CA ALA A 144 -20.98 18.60 5.65
C ALA A 144 -19.53 19.11 5.64
N ARG A 145 -19.27 20.41 5.42
CA ARG A 145 -17.92 20.99 5.29
C ARG A 145 -16.94 20.62 6.38
N HIS A 146 -17.43 20.55 7.62
CA HIS A 146 -16.64 20.22 8.80
C HIS A 146 -16.07 18.78 8.76
N THR A 147 -16.60 17.90 7.91
CA THR A 147 -16.17 16.49 7.80
C THR A 147 -15.06 16.28 6.77
N TRP A 148 -14.86 17.21 5.83
CA TRP A 148 -14.06 16.98 4.63
C TRP A 148 -12.57 16.69 4.94
N ARG A 149 -11.96 17.45 5.86
CA ARG A 149 -10.59 17.18 6.32
C ARG A 149 -10.46 15.84 7.04
N SER A 150 -11.47 15.47 7.84
CA SER A 150 -11.50 14.16 8.52
C SER A 150 -11.58 13.00 7.52
N LEU A 151 -12.38 13.16 6.45
CA LEU A 151 -12.45 12.19 5.35
C LEU A 151 -11.08 12.00 4.67
N ALA A 152 -10.39 13.08 4.31
CA ALA A 152 -9.07 13.02 3.69
C ALA A 152 -8.02 12.36 4.60
N ARG A 153 -7.96 12.76 5.88
CA ARG A 153 -7.06 12.18 6.88
C ARG A 153 -7.34 10.70 7.10
N ARG A 154 -8.60 10.31 7.19
CA ARG A 154 -9.00 8.89 7.37
C ARG A 154 -8.62 8.04 6.17
N ALA A 155 -8.80 8.54 4.95
CA ALA A 155 -8.35 7.86 3.74
C ALA A 155 -6.84 7.60 3.77
N LEU A 156 -6.06 8.64 4.10
CA LEU A 156 -4.62 8.52 4.22
C LEU A 156 -4.22 7.54 5.32
N ALA A 157 -4.73 7.73 6.55
CA ALA A 157 -4.39 6.89 7.70
C ALA A 157 -4.70 5.41 7.46
N ALA A 158 -5.83 5.10 6.82
CA ALA A 158 -6.16 3.72 6.46
C ALA A 158 -5.23 3.12 5.39
N SER A 159 -4.63 3.95 4.52
CA SER A 159 -3.67 3.50 3.50
C SER A 159 -2.27 3.24 4.04
N VAL A 160 -1.85 3.91 5.12
CA VAL A 160 -0.50 3.85 5.71
C VAL A 160 -0.43 3.23 7.12
N GLY A 161 -1.54 2.68 7.64
CA GLY A 161 -1.59 2.07 8.97
C GLY A 161 -0.77 0.78 9.09
N THR A 162 -0.97 0.00 10.17
CA THR A 162 -0.26 -1.27 10.46
C THR A 162 -0.44 -2.37 9.39
N ARG A 163 -1.39 -2.17 8.47
CA ARG A 163 -1.54 -2.94 7.24
C ARG A 163 -1.63 -1.96 6.07
N PRO A 164 -0.50 -1.49 5.51
CA PRO A 164 -0.53 -0.56 4.39
C PRO A 164 -1.23 -1.17 3.17
N GLY A 165 -1.84 -0.34 2.33
CA GLY A 165 -2.58 -0.80 1.16
C GLY A 165 -3.48 0.27 0.52
N PRO A 166 -4.22 -0.09 -0.52
CA PRO A 166 -5.09 0.84 -1.21
C PRO A 166 -6.35 1.16 -0.38
N VAL A 167 -6.85 2.38 -0.48
CA VAL A 167 -8.18 2.81 -0.02
C VAL A 167 -8.99 3.31 -1.21
N HIS A 168 -10.31 3.28 -1.10
CA HIS A 168 -11.21 3.72 -2.17
C HIS A 168 -12.21 4.77 -1.68
N LEU A 169 -12.18 5.93 -2.32
CA LEU A 169 -13.18 6.98 -2.23
C LEU A 169 -14.02 6.99 -3.51
N ASN A 170 -15.30 6.64 -3.41
CA ASN A 170 -16.26 6.82 -4.49
C ASN A 170 -16.91 8.20 -4.35
N LEU A 171 -16.65 9.12 -5.27
CA LEU A 171 -16.97 10.54 -5.12
C LEU A 171 -18.07 10.96 -6.10
N PRO A 172 -19.35 10.99 -5.67
CA PRO A 172 -20.44 11.44 -6.53
C PRO A 172 -20.46 12.96 -6.69
N PHE A 173 -20.56 13.44 -7.94
CA PHE A 173 -20.66 14.86 -8.24
C PHE A 173 -21.92 15.17 -9.05
N ARG A 174 -22.65 16.21 -8.64
CA ARG A 174 -23.77 16.77 -9.40
C ARG A 174 -23.26 17.87 -10.33
N GLU A 175 -23.91 18.06 -11.47
CA GLU A 175 -23.60 19.19 -12.36
C GLU A 175 -24.07 20.52 -11.75
N PRO A 176 -23.39 21.66 -12.03
CA PRO A 176 -22.19 21.78 -12.88
C PRO A 176 -20.92 21.21 -12.23
N LEU A 177 -20.02 20.67 -13.05
CA LEU A 177 -18.78 19.99 -12.59
C LEU A 177 -17.56 20.93 -12.49
N LEU A 178 -17.74 22.18 -12.88
CA LEU A 178 -16.77 23.25 -12.68
C LEU A 178 -17.37 24.27 -11.72
N GLY A 179 -16.52 24.84 -10.89
CA GLY A 179 -16.85 25.88 -9.92
C GLY A 179 -15.58 26.41 -9.26
N GLU A 180 -15.74 27.39 -8.38
CA GLU A 180 -14.66 28.01 -7.64
C GLU A 180 -14.76 27.62 -6.15
N ALA A 181 -13.65 27.12 -5.59
CA ALA A 181 -13.63 26.49 -4.27
C ALA A 181 -13.94 27.44 -3.09
N GLY A 182 -13.83 28.76 -3.29
CA GLY A 182 -13.95 29.73 -2.19
C GLY A 182 -12.98 29.42 -1.04
N ASP A 183 -13.37 29.78 0.19
CA ASP A 183 -12.60 29.47 1.39
C ASP A 183 -12.65 27.97 1.70
N LEU A 184 -11.56 27.39 2.20
CA LEU A 184 -11.54 25.99 2.66
C LEU A 184 -11.85 25.91 4.15
N PRO A 185 -12.43 24.79 4.66
CA PRO A 185 -12.57 24.57 6.10
C PRO A 185 -11.23 24.74 6.82
N ALA A 186 -11.26 25.30 8.04
CA ALA A 186 -10.06 25.51 8.84
C ALA A 186 -9.32 24.19 9.10
N ASP A 187 -7.99 24.28 9.16
CA ASP A 187 -7.13 23.18 9.61
C ASP A 187 -7.25 23.05 11.14
N ASP A 188 -7.46 21.82 11.63
CA ASP A 188 -7.50 21.52 13.07
C ASP A 188 -6.13 21.06 13.61
N GLY A 189 -5.10 21.04 12.77
CA GLY A 189 -3.72 20.68 13.10
C GLY A 189 -3.47 19.18 13.22
N GLY A 190 -4.46 18.33 12.93
CA GLY A 190 -4.32 16.89 13.11
C GLY A 190 -3.33 16.29 12.10
N ARG A 191 -2.29 15.62 12.59
CA ARG A 191 -1.28 14.93 11.78
C ARG A 191 -1.46 13.42 11.85
N ILE A 192 -1.34 12.76 10.71
CA ILE A 192 -1.30 11.30 10.66
C ILE A 192 0.14 10.86 10.95
N VAL A 193 0.31 10.14 12.05
CA VAL A 193 1.55 9.42 12.36
C VAL A 193 1.29 7.95 12.02
N PRO A 194 2.02 7.37 11.05
CA PRO A 194 1.91 5.95 10.77
C PRO A 194 2.13 5.13 12.04
N ALA A 195 1.24 4.19 12.32
CA ALA A 195 1.39 3.29 13.45
C ALA A 195 2.51 2.29 13.14
N THR A 196 3.59 2.30 13.91
CA THR A 196 4.64 1.27 13.86
C THR A 196 4.26 0.13 14.78
N LEU A 197 4.28 -1.11 14.26
CA LEU A 197 4.21 -2.29 15.12
C LEU A 197 5.54 -2.42 15.87
N GLY A 198 5.46 -2.38 17.20
CA GLY A 198 6.59 -2.67 18.07
C GLY A 198 6.48 -4.07 18.64
N VAL A 199 7.61 -4.73 18.83
CA VAL A 199 7.70 -5.96 19.62
C VAL A 199 8.23 -5.59 21.00
N ASP A 200 7.54 -6.02 22.05
CA ASP A 200 7.99 -5.76 23.42
C ASP A 200 9.26 -6.56 23.76
N ALA A 201 10.05 -6.07 24.72
CA ALA A 201 11.32 -6.68 25.09
C ALA A 201 11.16 -8.13 25.60
N SER A 202 10.01 -8.49 26.20
CA SER A 202 9.78 -9.86 26.67
C SER A 202 9.52 -10.82 25.52
N SER A 203 8.83 -10.36 24.46
CA SER A 203 8.66 -11.10 23.21
C SER A 203 10.02 -11.37 22.53
N VAL A 204 10.90 -10.37 22.46
CA VAL A 204 12.27 -10.57 21.95
C VAL A 204 13.07 -11.53 22.84
N ALA A 205 12.99 -11.38 24.16
CA ALA A 205 13.69 -12.24 25.11
C ALA A 205 13.29 -13.72 24.98
N ARG A 206 12.04 -14.01 24.59
CA ARG A 206 11.57 -15.38 24.31
C ARG A 206 12.21 -16.00 23.05
N LEU A 207 12.63 -15.18 22.08
CA LEU A 207 13.29 -15.64 20.86
C LEU A 207 14.79 -15.94 21.07
N VAL A 208 15.44 -15.28 22.03
CA VAL A 208 16.90 -15.42 22.25
C VAL A 208 17.33 -16.88 22.46
N PRO A 209 16.70 -17.69 23.34
CA PRO A 209 17.07 -19.10 23.52
C PRO A 209 16.79 -19.97 22.29
N MET A 210 15.93 -19.50 21.38
CA MET A 210 15.57 -20.22 20.16
C MET A 210 16.63 -20.03 19.07
N VAL A 211 17.43 -18.97 19.14
CA VAL A 211 18.40 -18.58 18.12
C VAL A 211 19.84 -18.72 18.62
N SER A 212 20.12 -18.32 19.86
CA SER A 212 21.47 -18.30 20.42
C SER A 212 22.08 -19.70 20.52
N GLY A 213 23.32 -19.85 20.02
CA GLY A 213 24.06 -21.12 20.05
C GLY A 213 23.47 -22.22 19.16
N LYS A 214 22.63 -21.85 18.18
CA LYS A 214 22.07 -22.75 17.17
C LYS A 214 22.74 -22.55 15.82
N ASP A 215 22.71 -23.58 15.00
CA ASP A 215 23.04 -23.49 13.58
C ASP A 215 21.77 -23.08 12.83
N GLY A 216 21.81 -21.95 12.13
CA GLY A 216 20.66 -21.42 11.43
C GLY A 216 21.01 -20.62 10.20
N VAL A 217 19.96 -20.16 9.52
CA VAL A 217 20.04 -19.32 8.32
C VAL A 217 19.03 -18.19 8.43
N ILE A 218 19.41 -17.02 7.94
CA ILE A 218 18.50 -15.89 7.79
C ILE A 218 18.04 -15.86 6.33
N ILE A 219 16.74 -15.78 6.10
CA ILE A 219 16.15 -15.52 4.79
C ILE A 219 15.66 -14.07 4.80
N ALA A 220 16.30 -13.23 4.00
CA ALA A 220 15.92 -11.83 3.87
C ALA A 220 15.10 -11.62 2.59
N GLY A 221 13.85 -11.21 2.76
CA GLY A 221 12.97 -10.78 1.68
C GLY A 221 12.80 -9.27 1.64
N ARG A 222 11.82 -8.80 0.87
CA ARG A 222 11.49 -7.37 0.80
C ARG A 222 11.09 -6.84 2.18
N GLY A 223 11.59 -5.66 2.52
CA GLY A 223 11.37 -5.02 3.83
C GLY A 223 12.46 -5.33 4.86
N ALA A 224 13.40 -6.22 4.53
CA ALA A 224 14.63 -6.38 5.32
C ALA A 224 15.47 -5.10 5.30
N THR A 225 16.14 -4.82 6.41
CA THR A 225 16.99 -3.63 6.61
C THR A 225 18.45 -4.04 6.86
N ALA A 226 19.36 -3.08 6.89
CA ALA A 226 20.80 -3.34 7.06
C ALA A 226 21.12 -4.02 8.41
N GLU A 227 20.29 -3.83 9.43
CA GLU A 227 20.41 -4.46 10.76
C GLU A 227 20.38 -6.00 10.69
N VAL A 228 19.82 -6.57 9.63
CA VAL A 228 19.87 -8.02 9.38
C VAL A 228 21.30 -8.51 9.25
N LEU A 229 22.21 -7.72 8.68
CA LEU A 229 23.61 -8.08 8.53
C LEU A 229 24.34 -8.08 9.88
N THR A 230 24.08 -7.09 10.73
CA THR A 230 24.61 -7.05 12.11
C THR A 230 24.14 -8.26 12.92
N LEU A 231 22.88 -8.68 12.75
CA LEU A 231 22.37 -9.91 13.36
C LEU A 231 23.10 -11.15 12.82
N ALA A 232 23.30 -11.23 11.50
CA ALA A 232 23.99 -12.33 10.85
C ALA A 232 25.44 -12.48 11.32
N GLU A 233 26.18 -11.37 11.46
CA GLU A 233 27.53 -11.34 12.01
C GLU A 233 27.58 -11.85 13.44
N SER A 234 26.66 -11.35 14.29
CA SER A 234 26.57 -11.73 15.70
C SER A 234 26.27 -13.22 15.91
N LEU A 235 25.47 -13.81 15.00
CA LEU A 235 25.11 -15.22 15.03
C LEU A 235 26.09 -16.12 14.27
N GLY A 236 26.92 -15.56 13.38
CA GLY A 236 27.72 -16.31 12.42
C GLY A 236 26.87 -17.04 11.37
N TRP A 237 25.65 -16.58 11.09
CA TRP A 237 24.72 -17.25 10.18
C TRP A 237 24.82 -16.71 8.75
N PRO A 238 24.61 -17.55 7.73
CA PRO A 238 24.44 -17.07 6.36
C PRO A 238 23.10 -16.34 6.18
N VAL A 239 23.09 -15.37 5.25
CA VAL A 239 21.91 -14.62 4.82
C VAL A 239 21.59 -14.98 3.37
N PHE A 240 20.44 -15.59 3.14
CA PHE A 240 19.90 -15.84 1.81
C PHE A 240 19.06 -14.63 1.40
N ALA A 241 19.69 -13.71 0.65
CA ALA A 241 19.13 -12.42 0.28
C ALA A 241 18.34 -12.49 -1.04
N ASP A 242 17.02 -12.41 -0.96
CA ASP A 242 16.15 -12.31 -2.14
C ASP A 242 16.50 -11.10 -3.01
N ALA A 243 16.18 -11.16 -4.30
CA ALA A 243 16.43 -10.04 -5.23
C ALA A 243 15.76 -8.74 -4.79
N THR A 244 14.64 -8.83 -4.07
CA THR A 244 13.86 -7.70 -3.59
C THR A 244 14.19 -7.27 -2.16
N SER A 245 15.17 -7.92 -1.52
CA SER A 245 15.55 -7.63 -0.13
C SER A 245 16.34 -6.34 0.06
N GLY A 246 16.99 -5.84 -0.99
CA GLY A 246 17.96 -4.74 -0.88
C GLY A 246 19.31 -5.14 -0.29
N LEU A 247 19.51 -6.40 0.14
CA LEU A 247 20.72 -6.86 0.85
C LEU A 247 21.67 -7.69 -0.02
N ARG A 248 21.58 -7.63 -1.35
CA ARG A 248 22.50 -8.31 -2.27
C ARG A 248 23.81 -7.54 -2.41
N GLU A 249 24.49 -7.34 -1.30
CA GLU A 249 25.73 -6.57 -1.18
C GLU A 249 26.95 -7.48 -0.98
N CYS A 250 28.15 -6.93 -1.15
CA CYS A 250 29.40 -7.63 -0.89
C CYS A 250 29.65 -7.73 0.62
N HIS A 251 28.99 -8.68 1.27
CA HIS A 251 29.08 -8.94 2.70
C HIS A 251 29.41 -10.41 2.98
N GLY A 252 30.26 -10.69 3.98
CA GLY A 252 30.79 -12.04 4.26
C GLY A 252 29.71 -13.09 4.55
N ASN A 253 28.60 -12.67 5.17
CA ASN A 253 27.47 -13.54 5.48
C ASN A 253 26.45 -13.69 4.33
N VAL A 254 26.48 -12.83 3.31
CA VAL A 254 25.45 -12.81 2.26
C VAL A 254 25.74 -13.85 1.19
N VAL A 255 24.78 -14.73 0.95
CA VAL A 255 24.84 -15.74 -0.10
C VAL A 255 23.83 -15.37 -1.18
N VAL A 256 24.27 -14.70 -2.23
CA VAL A 256 23.38 -14.33 -3.37
C VAL A 256 23.02 -15.55 -4.23
N GLY A 257 23.95 -16.50 -4.34
CA GLY A 257 23.81 -17.74 -5.12
C GLY A 257 23.07 -18.87 -4.39
N PHE A 258 22.20 -18.58 -3.43
CA PHE A 258 21.56 -19.62 -2.62
C PHE A 258 20.69 -20.56 -3.48
N ASP A 259 19.94 -20.06 -4.47
CA ASP A 259 19.06 -20.91 -5.31
C ASP A 259 19.80 -22.06 -6.01
N PRO A 260 20.89 -21.81 -6.79
CA PRO A 260 21.64 -22.89 -7.39
C PRO A 260 22.34 -23.79 -6.38
N VAL A 261 22.82 -23.25 -5.24
CA VAL A 261 23.45 -24.05 -4.18
C VAL A 261 22.45 -25.05 -3.58
N LEU A 262 21.22 -24.61 -3.32
CA LEU A 262 20.15 -25.45 -2.75
C LEU A 262 19.61 -26.51 -3.71
N ARG A 263 19.96 -26.46 -5.01
CA ARG A 263 19.66 -27.54 -5.96
C ARG A 263 20.63 -28.72 -5.86
N SER A 264 21.76 -28.54 -5.18
CA SER A 264 22.73 -29.62 -4.97
C SER A 264 22.29 -30.52 -3.83
N ALA A 265 21.89 -31.76 -4.15
CA ALA A 265 21.52 -32.77 -3.15
C ALA A 265 22.65 -33.04 -2.14
N ARG A 266 23.91 -32.95 -2.59
CA ARG A 266 25.09 -33.06 -1.71
C ARG A 266 25.14 -31.92 -0.70
N PHE A 267 24.78 -30.70 -1.10
CA PHE A 267 24.75 -29.56 -0.19
C PHE A 267 23.59 -29.71 0.80
N THR A 268 22.37 -29.91 0.29
CA THR A 268 21.17 -29.99 1.14
C THR A 268 21.18 -31.19 2.09
N GLY A 269 21.86 -32.28 1.73
CA GLY A 269 22.04 -33.44 2.61
C GLY A 269 23.06 -33.24 3.73
N ASN A 270 23.98 -32.28 3.61
CA ASN A 270 25.03 -32.01 4.60
C ASN A 270 24.79 -30.72 5.40
N HIS A 271 23.92 -29.83 4.92
CA HIS A 271 23.65 -28.52 5.53
C HIS A 271 22.17 -28.39 5.89
N LEU A 272 21.84 -28.88 7.08
CA LEU A 272 20.49 -28.86 7.65
C LEU A 272 20.47 -27.92 8.87
N PRO A 273 20.08 -26.65 8.72
CA PRO A 273 19.94 -25.75 9.85
C PRO A 273 18.89 -26.26 10.84
N SER A 274 19.06 -25.93 12.11
CA SER A 274 18.05 -26.17 13.15
C SER A 274 17.00 -25.06 13.23
N VAL A 275 17.34 -23.86 12.76
CA VAL A 275 16.52 -22.65 12.84
C VAL A 275 16.60 -21.85 11.53
N ILE A 276 15.47 -21.32 11.09
CA ILE A 276 15.36 -20.39 9.97
C ILE A 276 14.68 -19.13 10.49
N VAL A 277 15.32 -17.97 10.32
CA VAL A 277 14.72 -16.67 10.61
C VAL A 277 14.37 -16.02 9.28
N ARG A 278 13.08 -15.80 9.03
CA ARG A 278 12.57 -15.13 7.83
C ARG A 278 12.25 -13.68 8.18
N ILE A 279 12.83 -12.74 7.45
CA ILE A 279 12.63 -11.30 7.67
C ILE A 279 12.06 -10.70 6.39
N GLY A 280 10.91 -10.04 6.52
CA GLY A 280 10.20 -9.44 5.39
C GLY A 280 9.41 -10.47 4.57
N ASP A 281 9.15 -10.13 3.31
CA ASP A 281 8.31 -10.93 2.41
C ASP A 281 8.92 -12.29 2.05
N PRO A 282 8.12 -13.27 1.60
CA PRO A 282 8.64 -14.52 1.09
C PRO A 282 9.60 -14.31 -0.08
N PRO A 283 10.72 -15.06 -0.14
CA PRO A 283 11.59 -15.03 -1.31
C PRO A 283 10.89 -15.60 -2.54
N ALA A 284 11.29 -15.15 -3.73
CA ALA A 284 10.72 -15.65 -4.99
C ALA A 284 11.15 -17.10 -5.32
N SER A 285 12.24 -17.57 -4.71
CA SER A 285 12.80 -18.91 -4.97
C SER A 285 11.91 -20.01 -4.39
N LYS A 286 11.28 -20.76 -5.29
CA LYS A 286 10.57 -22.01 -4.95
C LYS A 286 11.50 -23.05 -4.31
N VAL A 287 12.76 -23.13 -4.75
CA VAL A 287 13.74 -24.09 -4.22
C VAL A 287 14.03 -23.77 -2.76
N LEU A 288 14.21 -22.50 -2.41
CA LEU A 288 14.42 -22.07 -1.04
C LEU A 288 13.21 -22.38 -0.15
N ALA A 289 11.99 -22.14 -0.63
CA ALA A 289 10.78 -22.48 0.10
C ALA A 289 10.70 -24.00 0.38
N GLN A 290 10.88 -24.83 -0.66
CA GLN A 290 10.87 -26.29 -0.53
C GLN A 290 11.97 -26.81 0.39
N TRP A 291 13.18 -26.28 0.26
CA TRP A 291 14.30 -26.65 1.13
C TRP A 291 14.00 -26.30 2.57
N SER A 292 13.51 -25.09 2.85
CA SER A 292 13.14 -24.63 4.20
C SER A 292 12.19 -25.62 4.86
N VAL A 293 11.16 -26.08 4.13
CA VAL A 293 10.20 -27.08 4.63
C VAL A 293 10.87 -28.45 4.85
N SER A 294 11.72 -28.89 3.93
CA SER A 294 12.38 -30.20 4.02
C SER A 294 13.39 -30.32 5.17
N THR A 295 13.95 -29.18 5.64
CA THR A 295 14.92 -29.20 6.75
C THR A 295 14.30 -29.65 8.08
N GLY A 296 12.99 -29.48 8.25
CA GLY A 296 12.33 -29.64 9.55
C GLY A 296 12.76 -28.60 10.58
N ALA A 297 13.50 -27.56 10.17
CA ALA A 297 13.95 -26.49 11.04
C ALA A 297 12.77 -25.71 11.63
N ARG A 298 13.00 -25.10 12.79
CA ARG A 298 12.06 -24.14 13.34
C ARG A 298 12.10 -22.85 12.53
N ILE A 299 10.95 -22.41 12.01
CA ILE A 299 10.84 -21.17 11.25
C ILE A 299 10.28 -20.07 12.15
N ILE A 300 11.02 -18.98 12.30
CA ILE A 300 10.63 -17.75 13.00
C ILE A 300 10.41 -16.67 11.93
N GLN A 301 9.22 -16.07 11.88
CA GLN A 301 8.90 -15.00 10.93
C GLN A 301 8.92 -13.65 11.65
N VAL A 302 9.62 -12.67 11.07
CA VAL A 302 9.65 -11.29 11.54
C VAL A 302 9.14 -10.39 10.42
N ASN A 303 8.08 -9.63 10.69
CA ASN A 303 7.49 -8.68 9.78
C ASN A 303 7.10 -7.39 10.51
N ASP A 304 6.85 -6.34 9.74
CA ASP A 304 6.43 -5.01 10.20
C ASP A 304 4.92 -4.80 10.07
N HIS A 305 4.16 -5.88 9.83
CA HIS A 305 2.73 -5.85 9.54
C HIS A 305 1.98 -7.03 10.16
N GLU A 306 0.68 -6.85 10.43
CA GLU A 306 -0.14 -7.88 11.11
C GLU A 306 -0.43 -9.14 10.29
N SER A 307 -0.11 -9.16 8.98
CA SER A 307 -0.39 -10.30 8.10
C SER A 307 0.53 -11.48 8.39
N VAL A 308 -0.05 -12.66 8.63
CA VAL A 308 0.68 -13.93 8.70
C VAL A 308 1.10 -14.37 7.30
N VAL A 309 2.39 -14.65 7.13
CA VAL A 309 3.00 -15.09 5.89
C VAL A 309 3.49 -16.52 6.08
N ASP A 310 2.61 -17.49 5.84
CA ASP A 310 2.90 -18.91 6.09
C ASP A 310 2.23 -19.82 5.05
N PRO A 311 2.67 -19.79 3.78
CA PRO A 311 2.11 -20.67 2.75
C PRO A 311 2.34 -22.16 3.02
N ASP A 312 3.28 -22.50 3.91
CA ASP A 312 3.70 -23.87 4.19
C ASP A 312 3.13 -24.42 5.52
N HIS A 313 2.44 -23.60 6.31
CA HIS A 313 1.92 -23.91 7.65
C HIS A 313 3.02 -24.38 8.63
N LYS A 314 4.18 -23.73 8.61
CA LYS A 314 5.39 -24.10 9.38
C LYS A 314 5.94 -22.98 10.26
N VAL A 315 5.37 -21.78 10.21
CA VAL A 315 5.84 -20.67 11.06
C VAL A 315 5.48 -20.98 12.51
N ALA A 316 6.50 -21.04 13.37
CA ALA A 316 6.34 -21.39 14.77
C ALA A 316 6.04 -20.17 15.65
N VAL A 317 6.56 -19.00 15.27
CA VAL A 317 6.40 -17.69 15.91
C VAL A 317 6.46 -16.62 14.84
#